data_AF-A0A1X1RG85-F1
#
_entry.id   AF-A0A1X1RG85-F1
#
_cell.length_a   1.000
_cell.length_b   1.000
_cell.length_c   1.000
_cell.angle_alpha   90.00
_cell.angle_beta   90.00
_cell.angle_gamma   90.00
#
_symmetry.space_group_name_H-M   'P 1'
#
loop_
_entity.id
_entity.type
_entity.pdbx_description
1 polymer ?
#
loop_
_entity_poly.entity_id
_entity_poly.type
_entity_poly.pdbx_seq_one_letter_code
_entity_poly.pdbx_strand_id
1 'polypeptide(L)'
;MRIPAARLIMVVLVFNLIACGRSAPEEILVVQQHSQVLARFTLPQLQNLPQVEIRTPQSRGAQVQKGPTVRSVLDAAHATGVTSVRVVGRGPQTLTAAELTDQVILNVTKRHTLKLAGAKLDLSRWVRDVTGLDVNP
;
A
#
# COMPACT_ATOMS: atom_id res chain seq x y z
N MET A 1 15.23 -32.27 -72.49
CA MET A 1 15.68 -31.88 -71.14
C MET A 1 15.21 -30.43 -70.90
N ARG A 2 13.96 -30.16 -70.51
CA ARG A 2 13.36 -30.08 -69.16
C ARG A 2 14.10 -29.12 -68.18
N ILE A 3 13.64 -27.86 -68.14
CA ILE A 3 13.82 -26.82 -67.08
C ILE A 3 12.84 -27.19 -65.93
N PRO A 4 13.15 -27.15 -64.60
CA PRO A 4 13.13 -25.90 -63.79
C PRO A 4 13.90 -25.88 -62.44
N ALA A 5 14.09 -24.68 -61.85
CA ALA A 5 14.05 -24.40 -60.39
C ALA A 5 14.44 -22.92 -60.16
N ALA A 6 13.55 -21.98 -59.86
CA ALA A 6 12.71 -21.79 -58.68
C ALA A 6 13.46 -21.21 -57.45
N ARG A 7 13.07 -19.96 -57.13
CA ARG A 7 12.86 -19.37 -55.79
C ARG A 7 14.07 -19.02 -54.92
N LEU A 8 14.18 -17.72 -54.63
CA LEU A 8 14.58 -17.22 -53.32
C LEU A 8 13.66 -16.05 -52.95
N ILE A 9 12.59 -16.37 -52.22
CA ILE A 9 11.73 -15.39 -51.54
C ILE A 9 12.38 -15.17 -50.17
N MET A 10 13.00 -14.01 -49.98
CA MET A 10 13.53 -13.56 -48.70
C MET A 10 12.36 -13.05 -47.86
N VAL A 11 11.92 -13.86 -46.88
CA VAL A 11 10.92 -13.46 -45.89
C VAL A 11 11.64 -12.63 -44.82
N VAL A 12 11.39 -11.32 -44.82
CA VAL A 12 11.81 -10.42 -43.74
C VAL A 12 10.83 -10.60 -42.58
N LEU A 13 11.31 -11.22 -41.51
CA LEU A 13 10.55 -11.45 -40.28
C LEU A 13 10.59 -10.17 -39.44
N VAL A 14 9.56 -9.32 -39.59
CA VAL A 14 9.38 -8.13 -38.74
C VAL A 14 8.82 -8.58 -37.40
N PHE A 15 9.69 -8.66 -36.39
CA PHE A 15 9.28 -8.80 -34.99
C PHE A 15 8.55 -7.53 -34.54
N ASN A 16 7.23 -7.58 -34.52
CA ASN A 16 6.40 -6.58 -33.87
C ASN A 16 6.50 -6.80 -32.35
N LEU A 17 7.34 -6.01 -31.68
CA LEU A 17 7.32 -5.90 -30.22
C LEU A 17 6.08 -5.08 -29.83
N ILE A 18 4.97 -5.79 -29.61
CA ILE A 18 3.81 -5.22 -28.91
C ILE A 18 4.20 -5.10 -27.43
N ALA A 19 4.73 -3.95 -27.05
CA ALA A 19 4.82 -3.56 -25.65
C ALA A 19 3.38 -3.37 -25.15
N CYS A 20 2.78 -4.42 -24.58
CA CYS A 20 1.56 -4.30 -23.81
C CYS A 20 1.82 -3.31 -22.66
N GLY A 21 1.31 -2.08 -22.80
CA GLY A 21 1.27 -1.08 -21.74
C GLY A 21 0.38 -1.57 -20.61
N ARG A 22 0.92 -2.41 -19.74
CA ARG A 22 0.31 -2.73 -18.45
C ARG A 22 0.58 -1.52 -17.58
N SER A 23 -0.41 -0.63 -17.44
CA SER A 23 -0.36 0.43 -16.45
C SER A 23 0.02 -0.19 -15.11
N ALA A 24 1.13 0.25 -14.52
CA ALA A 24 1.52 -0.21 -13.20
C ALA A 24 0.36 0.09 -12.22
N PRO A 25 0.00 -0.84 -11.34
CA PRO A 25 -1.09 -0.61 -10.40
C PRO A 25 -0.77 0.61 -9.51
N GLU A 26 -1.78 1.44 -9.26
CA GLU A 26 -1.64 2.69 -8.49
C GLU A 26 -1.22 2.39 -7.05
N GLU A 27 -0.06 2.93 -6.68
CA GLU A 27 0.48 2.85 -5.32
C GLU A 27 -0.26 3.86 -4.43
N ILE A 28 -0.76 3.40 -3.29
CA ILE A 28 -1.53 4.25 -2.36
C ILE A 28 -0.86 4.45 -1.01
N LEU A 29 0.19 3.67 -0.72
CA LEU A 29 0.96 3.77 0.52
C LEU A 29 2.43 3.46 0.27
N VAL A 30 3.30 4.32 0.79
CA VAL A 30 4.76 4.11 0.81
C VAL A 30 5.23 3.95 2.25
N VAL A 31 5.98 2.89 2.54
CA VAL A 31 6.66 2.71 3.84
C VAL A 31 8.13 3.01 3.62
N GLN A 32 8.69 3.92 4.42
CA GLN A 32 10.07 4.36 4.28
C GLN A 32 10.76 4.50 5.63
N GLN A 33 12.08 4.36 5.63
CA GLN A 33 12.95 4.52 6.79
C GLN A 33 14.20 5.30 6.36
N HIS A 34 14.54 6.40 7.05
CA HIS A 34 15.67 7.27 6.67
C HIS A 34 15.71 7.61 5.17
N SER A 35 14.55 7.99 4.60
CA SER A 35 14.37 8.29 3.17
C SER A 35 14.59 7.10 2.21
N GLN A 36 14.82 5.89 2.71
CA GLN A 36 14.81 4.68 1.90
C GLN A 36 13.42 4.06 1.90
N VAL A 37 12.89 3.79 0.71
CA VAL A 37 11.61 3.08 0.58
C VAL A 37 11.81 1.61 0.88
N LEU A 38 11.14 1.13 1.93
CA LEU A 38 11.12 -0.28 2.31
C LEU A 38 10.10 -1.05 1.48
N ALA A 39 8.91 -0.47 1.29
CA ALA A 39 7.84 -1.08 0.52
C ALA A 39 6.89 -0.05 -0.09
N ARG A 40 6.22 -0.44 -1.17
CA ARG A 40 5.14 0.28 -1.81
C ARG A 40 3.95 -0.65 -1.91
N PHE A 41 2.77 -0.17 -1.51
CA PHE A 41 1.56 -0.97 -1.51
C PHE A 41 0.50 -0.36 -2.41
N THR A 42 -0.08 -1.23 -3.21
CA THR A 42 -1.33 -1.01 -3.94
C THR A 42 -2.51 -1.33 -3.03
N LEU A 43 -3.70 -0.84 -3.40
CA LEU A 43 -4.92 -1.16 -2.66
C LEU A 43 -5.17 -2.67 -2.49
N PRO A 44 -5.08 -3.50 -3.55
CA PRO A 44 -5.29 -4.95 -3.41
C PRO A 44 -4.30 -5.61 -2.46
N GLN A 45 -3.03 -5.19 -2.45
CA GLN A 45 -2.04 -5.73 -1.52
C GLN A 45 -2.42 -5.43 -0.07
N LEU A 46 -2.87 -4.21 0.24
CA LEU A 46 -3.33 -3.85 1.59
C LEU A 46 -4.58 -4.60 2.02
N GLN A 47 -5.49 -4.90 1.09
CA GLN A 47 -6.69 -5.69 1.36
C GLN A 47 -6.38 -7.18 1.58
N ASN A 48 -5.27 -7.68 1.01
CA ASN A 48 -4.80 -9.05 1.18
C ASN A 48 -4.01 -9.27 2.48
N LEU A 49 -3.55 -8.20 3.14
CA LEU A 49 -3.00 -8.31 4.50
C LEU A 49 -4.08 -8.76 5.50
N PRO A 50 -3.71 -9.34 6.66
CA PRO A 50 -4.66 -9.71 7.70
C PRO A 50 -5.57 -8.52 8.08
N GLN A 51 -6.87 -8.67 7.86
CA GLN A 51 -7.86 -7.63 8.17
C GLN A 51 -8.42 -7.84 9.57
N VAL A 52 -8.50 -6.77 10.36
CA VAL A 52 -9.17 -6.79 11.66
C VAL A 52 -10.31 -5.78 11.68
N GLU A 53 -11.31 -6.04 12.53
CA GLU A 53 -12.36 -5.07 12.84
C GLU A 53 -12.16 -4.52 14.25
N ILE A 54 -12.21 -3.20 14.38
CA ILE A 54 -12.11 -2.50 15.66
C ILE A 54 -13.36 -1.69 15.92
N ARG A 55 -13.81 -1.65 17.17
CA ARG A 55 -14.89 -0.77 17.62
C ARG A 55 -14.31 0.59 18.01
N THR A 56 -14.86 1.64 17.43
CA THR A 56 -14.50 3.05 17.67
C THR A 56 -15.76 3.84 18.03
N PRO A 57 -16.33 3.67 19.23
CA PRO A 57 -17.56 4.36 19.63
C PRO A 57 -17.43 5.88 19.59
N GLN A 58 -16.21 6.41 19.75
CA GLN A 58 -15.90 7.83 19.63
C GLN A 58 -16.07 8.37 18.20
N SER A 59 -16.07 7.52 17.18
CA SER A 59 -16.26 7.94 15.79
C SER A 59 -17.62 8.61 15.60
N ARG A 60 -17.62 9.80 14.98
CA ARG A 60 -18.84 10.47 14.52
C ARG A 60 -19.45 9.83 13.26
N GLY A 61 -18.72 8.92 12.61
CA GLY A 61 -19.16 8.17 11.44
C GLY A 61 -19.41 6.70 11.77
N ALA A 62 -18.91 5.79 10.92
CA ALA A 62 -18.96 4.36 11.23
C ALA A 62 -18.28 4.09 12.59
N GLN A 63 -18.95 3.33 13.46
CA GLN A 63 -18.41 2.94 14.78
C GLN A 63 -17.64 1.61 14.74
N VAL A 64 -17.67 0.91 13.60
CA VAL A 64 -16.79 -0.22 13.31
C VAL A 64 -15.87 0.21 12.18
N GLN A 65 -14.57 -0.04 12.34
CA GLN A 65 -13.55 0.22 11.32
C GLN A 65 -12.89 -1.10 10.96
N LYS A 66 -12.52 -1.26 9.68
CA LYS A 66 -11.89 -2.48 9.17
C LYS A 66 -10.64 -2.13 8.38
N GLY A 67 -9.58 -2.91 8.54
CA GLY A 67 -8.32 -2.71 7.82
C GLY A 67 -7.19 -3.56 8.40
N PRO A 68 -6.01 -3.59 7.75
CA PRO A 68 -4.81 -4.13 8.36
C PRO A 68 -4.37 -3.26 9.53
N THR A 69 -3.74 -3.89 10.52
CA THR A 69 -3.08 -3.15 11.61
C THR A 69 -1.87 -2.40 11.06
N VAL A 70 -1.54 -1.24 11.64
CA VAL A 70 -0.31 -0.51 11.25
C VAL A 70 0.91 -1.43 11.44
N ARG A 71 0.95 -2.21 12.52
CA ARG A 71 2.00 -3.20 12.77
C ARG A 71 2.14 -4.21 11.62
N SER A 72 1.04 -4.83 11.18
CA SER A 72 1.08 -5.79 10.07
C SER A 72 1.55 -5.20 8.74
N VAL A 73 1.31 -3.90 8.50
CA VAL A 73 1.81 -3.20 7.31
C VAL A 73 3.32 -2.98 7.41
N LEU A 74 3.81 -2.62 8.60
CA LEU A 74 5.25 -2.48 8.87
C LEU A 74 5.98 -3.81 8.76
N ASP A 75 5.40 -4.88 9.30
CA ASP A 75 5.95 -6.24 9.21
C ASP A 75 6.03 -6.70 7.74
N ALA A 76 4.97 -6.47 6.96
CA ALA A 76 4.95 -6.76 5.52
C ALA A 76 5.92 -5.89 4.71
N ALA A 77 6.31 -4.72 5.24
CA ALA A 77 7.33 -3.86 4.67
C ALA A 77 8.76 -4.24 5.13
N HIS A 78 8.90 -5.27 5.97
CA HIS A 78 10.17 -5.65 6.60
C HIS A 78 10.82 -4.52 7.42
N ALA A 79 10.01 -3.62 7.99
CA ALA A 79 10.49 -2.60 8.91
C ALA A 79 10.99 -3.26 10.20
N THR A 80 12.20 -2.90 10.64
CA THR A 80 12.83 -3.46 11.85
C THR A 80 13.21 -2.35 12.82
N GLY A 81 13.29 -2.69 14.10
CA GLY A 81 13.70 -1.75 15.15
C GLY A 81 12.72 -0.61 15.41
N VAL A 82 11.47 -0.69 14.96
CA VAL A 82 10.51 0.43 15.02
C VAL A 82 10.32 1.00 16.44
N THR A 83 10.83 2.21 16.69
CA THR A 83 10.60 2.95 17.95
C THR A 83 9.42 3.92 17.84
N SER A 84 9.23 4.50 16.65
CA SER A 84 8.07 5.31 16.31
C SER A 84 7.81 5.33 14.81
N VAL A 85 6.57 5.64 14.42
CA VAL A 85 6.18 5.79 13.02
C VAL A 85 5.40 7.08 12.86
N ARG A 86 5.85 7.93 11.93
CA ARG A 86 5.09 9.08 11.49
C ARG A 86 4.15 8.65 10.37
N VAL A 87 2.85 8.76 10.63
CA VAL A 87 1.79 8.49 9.66
C VAL A 87 1.57 9.75 8.82
N VAL A 88 1.89 9.67 7.54
CA VAL A 88 1.81 10.76 6.57
C VAL A 88 0.44 10.79 5.92
N GLY A 89 -0.19 11.95 5.96
CA GLY A 89 -1.51 12.21 5.37
C GLY A 89 -2.00 13.58 5.80
N ARG A 90 -3.31 13.81 5.71
CA ARG A 90 -3.94 15.03 6.20
C ARG A 90 -3.98 15.03 7.74
N GLY A 91 -3.22 15.94 8.34
CA GLY A 91 -3.03 16.03 9.79
C GLY A 91 -2.11 14.91 10.29
N PRO A 92 -0.83 14.90 9.89
CA PRO A 92 0.09 13.80 10.19
C PRO A 92 0.29 13.63 11.69
N GLN A 93 0.51 12.39 12.12
CA GLN A 93 0.64 12.02 13.53
C GLN A 93 1.79 11.04 13.71
N THR A 94 2.45 11.11 14.86
CA THR A 94 3.45 10.10 15.24
C THR A 94 2.81 9.12 16.22
N LEU A 95 3.04 7.84 15.97
CA LEU A 95 2.73 6.73 16.86
C LEU A 95 4.03 6.21 17.47
N THR A 96 4.03 6.00 18.77
CA THR A 96 5.12 5.29 19.46
C THR A 96 4.98 3.78 19.28
N ALA A 97 6.05 3.02 19.50
CA ALA A 97 6.01 1.55 19.47
C ALA A 97 4.91 0.95 20.38
N ALA A 98 4.66 1.55 21.55
CA ALA A 98 3.61 1.12 22.47
C ALA A 98 2.19 1.34 21.92
N GLU A 99 2.01 2.32 21.01
CA GLU A 99 0.73 2.63 20.39
C GLU A 99 0.45 1.78 19.14
N LEU A 100 1.46 1.12 18.57
CA LEU A 100 1.34 0.22 17.41
C LEU A 100 0.64 -1.10 17.79
N THR A 101 -0.48 -1.04 18.48
CA THR A 101 -1.27 -2.18 18.94
C THR A 101 -2.15 -2.78 17.84
N ASP A 102 -2.73 -3.95 18.10
CA ASP A 102 -3.67 -4.60 17.18
C ASP A 102 -5.01 -3.85 17.06
N GLN A 103 -5.17 -2.75 17.81
CA GLN A 103 -6.34 -1.87 17.74
C GLN A 103 -6.06 -0.54 17.00
N VAL A 104 -4.93 -0.43 16.32
CA VAL A 104 -4.58 0.71 15.46
C VAL A 104 -4.39 0.22 14.03
N ILE A 105 -5.24 0.70 13.13
CA ILE A 105 -5.39 0.16 11.77
C ILE A 105 -5.30 1.25 10.71
N LEU A 106 -5.00 0.82 9.47
CA LEU A 106 -5.25 1.60 8.27
C LEU A 106 -6.56 1.13 7.62
N ASN A 107 -7.65 1.88 7.85
CA ASN A 107 -8.92 1.58 7.23
C ASN A 107 -8.95 2.06 5.76
N VAL A 108 -9.33 1.16 4.85
CA VAL A 108 -9.67 1.49 3.47
C VAL A 108 -11.05 2.13 3.41
N THR A 109 -11.11 3.42 3.07
CA THR A 109 -12.38 4.14 2.97
C THR A 109 -13.16 3.76 1.71
N LYS A 110 -14.45 4.13 1.68
CA LYS A 110 -15.32 3.98 0.49
C LYS A 110 -14.80 4.71 -0.76
N ARG A 111 -13.85 5.66 -0.60
CA ARG A 111 -13.23 6.41 -1.70
C ARG A 111 -11.86 5.83 -2.09
N HIS A 112 -11.56 4.61 -1.67
CA HIS A 112 -10.29 3.93 -1.96
C HIS A 112 -9.04 4.66 -1.42
N THR A 113 -9.20 5.56 -0.45
CA THR A 113 -8.10 6.17 0.31
C THR A 113 -7.92 5.51 1.67
N LEU A 114 -6.78 5.73 2.32
CA LEU A 114 -6.48 5.19 3.64
C LEU A 114 -6.78 6.19 4.76
N LYS A 115 -7.17 5.65 5.91
CA LYS A 115 -7.40 6.41 7.14
C LYS A 115 -6.80 5.67 8.33
N LEU A 116 -5.93 6.33 9.08
CA LEU A 116 -5.51 5.85 10.39
C LEU A 116 -6.69 5.95 11.37
N ALA A 117 -7.02 4.86 12.03
CA ALA A 117 -7.98 4.83 13.11
C ALA A 117 -7.49 3.92 14.23
N GLY A 118 -7.82 4.27 15.47
CA GLY A 118 -7.53 3.41 16.61
C GLY A 118 -8.62 3.47 17.66
N ALA A 119 -8.93 2.33 18.28
CA ALA A 119 -9.98 2.23 19.30
C ALA A 119 -9.65 3.09 20.53
N LYS A 120 -8.38 3.13 20.91
CA LYS A 120 -7.85 3.92 22.04
C LYS A 120 -7.16 5.21 21.61
N LEU A 121 -7.18 5.54 20.30
CA LEU A 121 -6.66 6.81 19.81
C LEU A 121 -7.76 7.86 19.84
N ASP A 122 -7.41 9.04 20.36
CA ASP A 122 -8.25 10.23 20.26
C ASP A 122 -8.58 10.54 18.80
N LEU A 123 -9.80 11.01 18.55
CA LEU A 123 -10.25 11.36 17.19
C LEU A 123 -9.38 12.39 16.50
N SER A 124 -8.79 13.33 17.27
CA SER A 124 -7.88 14.34 16.76
C SER A 124 -6.58 13.75 16.20
N ARG A 125 -6.23 12.53 16.61
CA ARG A 125 -5.04 11.80 16.14
C ARG A 125 -5.33 10.85 14.98
N TRP A 126 -6.55 10.84 14.47
CA TRP A 126 -6.86 10.08 13.26
C TRP A 126 -6.39 10.83 12.02
N VAL A 127 -5.58 10.17 11.20
CA VAL A 127 -5.03 10.74 9.96
C VAL A 127 -5.89 10.30 8.79
N ARG A 128 -6.31 11.24 7.95
CA ARG A 128 -7.08 10.96 6.72
C ARG A 128 -6.17 11.04 5.51
N ASP A 129 -6.56 10.37 4.43
CA ASP A 129 -5.83 10.37 3.16
C ASP A 129 -4.36 10.00 3.41
N VAL A 130 -4.16 8.90 4.16
CA VAL A 130 -2.83 8.40 4.50
C VAL A 130 -2.16 7.93 3.22
N THR A 131 -0.93 8.40 2.99
CA THR A 131 -0.12 8.07 1.81
C THR A 131 1.25 7.51 2.18
N GLY A 132 1.66 7.62 3.44
CA GLY A 132 2.95 7.08 3.86
C GLY A 132 3.05 6.74 5.34
N LEU A 133 4.03 5.89 5.63
CA LEU A 133 4.53 5.58 6.97
C LEU A 133 6.04 5.83 6.99
N ASP A 134 6.48 6.81 7.76
CA ASP A 134 7.90 7.09 7.96
C ASP A 134 8.34 6.43 9.26
N VAL A 135 9.12 5.36 9.15
CA VAL A 135 9.63 4.56 10.26
C VAL A 135 10.86 5.22 10.86
N ASN A 136 10.84 5.39 12.17
CA ASN A 136 12.01 5.73 12.97
C ASN A 136 12.39 4.50 13.80
N PRO A 137 13.62 3.97 13.66
CA PRO A 137 14.12 2.84 14.42
C PRO A 137 14.66 3.24 15.80
#